data_AF-A0A225UKL2-F1
#
_entry.id   AF-A0A225UKL2-F1
#
_cell.length_a   1.000
_cell.length_b   1.000
_cell.length_c   1.000
_cell.angle_alpha   90.00
_cell.angle_beta   90.00
_cell.angle_gamma   90.00
#
_symmetry.space_group_name_H-M   'P 1'
#
loop_
_entity.id
_entity.type
_entity.pdbx_description
1 polymer ?
#
loop_
_entity_poly.entity_id
_entity_poly.type
_entity_poly.pdbx_seq_one_letter_code
_entity_poly.pdbx_strand_id
1 'polypeptide(L)'
;MKKKPKTMAFPIELPMETPHKNPTFYVRDCYAQYYDKVLGLLDTPIEGSRTGSVTITGTSGIGKSVFFAYFFNRYQVDNKEATIITASFDNVSELEEVVVWKGGKTVASIDYDPAAMRKLILETQMREERQVKREEWVGMKMPRNKLIFLYDGPPNNCPEDTQMVCFSSPNATWLNKIKKNEDAETVFMPPWTLAELKVAATELKLTLLNEMTVAQKRKLGFEPDAEPTFVELIERRFEIFGGVARECLSVVPSFVCRRQDNIDCTINTLWNIAMLKSALEQGETSADYDCIFLYKPDPEDGPPTM
;
A
#
# COMPACT_ATOMS: atom_id res chain seq x y z
N MET A 1 -24.46 13.84 12.57
CA MET A 1 -23.16 13.38 12.01
C MET A 1 -23.43 12.38 10.90
N LYS A 2 -23.01 12.65 9.65
CA LYS A 2 -23.14 11.66 8.56
C LYS A 2 -22.15 10.53 8.84
N LYS A 3 -22.64 9.28 8.89
CA LYS A 3 -21.81 8.08 9.06
C LYS A 3 -20.80 8.05 7.90
N LYS A 4 -19.49 8.04 8.18
CA LYS A 4 -18.48 7.89 7.13
C LYS A 4 -18.71 6.53 6.44
N PRO A 5 -18.63 6.47 5.10
CA PRO A 5 -18.84 5.22 4.39
C PRO A 5 -17.78 4.20 4.82
N LYS A 6 -18.21 2.99 5.19
CA LYS A 6 -17.32 1.90 5.61
C LYS A 6 -16.71 1.15 4.42
N THR A 7 -17.24 1.36 3.22
CA THR A 7 -16.70 0.84 1.96
C THR A 7 -16.63 1.94 0.90
N MET A 8 -15.75 1.76 -0.08
CA MET A 8 -15.56 2.68 -1.20
C MET A 8 -15.35 1.89 -2.49
N ALA A 9 -15.75 2.45 -3.63
CA ALA A 9 -15.50 1.87 -4.93
C ALA A 9 -14.00 1.94 -5.26
N PHE A 10 -13.47 0.86 -5.84
CA PHE A 10 -12.12 0.82 -6.35
C PHE A 10 -12.07 1.57 -7.70
N PRO A 11 -11.10 2.46 -7.95
CA PRO A 11 -11.02 3.17 -9.23
C PRO A 11 -10.55 2.21 -10.33
N ILE A 12 -11.36 2.08 -11.39
CA ILE A 12 -11.24 1.02 -12.40
C ILE A 12 -9.92 1.09 -13.19
N GLU A 13 -9.45 2.30 -13.51
CA GLU A 13 -8.25 2.53 -14.32
C GLU A 13 -7.03 2.88 -13.46
N LEU A 14 -7.09 2.62 -12.14
CA LEU A 14 -5.93 2.86 -11.28
C LEU A 14 -4.88 1.78 -11.54
N PRO A 15 -3.64 2.15 -11.93
CA PRO A 15 -2.58 1.19 -12.18
C PRO A 15 -2.11 0.57 -10.86
N MET A 16 -1.98 -0.76 -10.81
CA MET A 16 -1.67 -1.51 -9.58
C MET A 16 -0.54 -2.51 -9.83
N GLU A 17 0.41 -2.63 -8.89
CA GLU A 17 1.42 -3.70 -8.91
C GLU A 17 0.74 -5.08 -8.86
N THR A 18 -0.37 -5.18 -8.11
CA THR A 18 -1.19 -6.40 -8.08
C THR A 18 -2.66 -6.04 -8.29
N PRO A 19 -3.30 -6.56 -9.36
CA PRO A 19 -4.69 -6.23 -9.67
C PRO A 19 -5.65 -6.47 -8.49
N HIS A 20 -6.45 -5.45 -8.17
CA HIS A 20 -7.50 -5.57 -7.17
C HIS A 20 -8.78 -6.11 -7.80
N LYS A 21 -9.18 -7.33 -7.41
CA LYS A 21 -10.29 -8.04 -8.06
C LYS A 21 -11.68 -7.58 -7.62
N ASN A 22 -11.80 -6.90 -6.47
CA ASN A 22 -13.09 -6.52 -5.93
C ASN A 22 -13.46 -5.10 -6.38
N PRO A 23 -14.72 -4.85 -6.76
CA PRO A 23 -15.15 -3.50 -7.17
C PRO A 23 -15.20 -2.51 -6.01
N THR A 24 -15.16 -2.99 -4.76
CA THR A 24 -15.23 -2.20 -3.54
C THR A 24 -14.23 -2.69 -2.51
N PHE A 25 -13.72 -1.78 -1.69
CA PHE A 25 -12.83 -2.08 -0.57
C PHE A 25 -13.33 -1.48 0.74
N TYR A 26 -12.91 -2.05 1.87
CA TYR A 26 -13.21 -1.54 3.21
C TYR A 26 -12.32 -0.35 3.55
N VAL A 27 -12.91 0.73 4.05
CA VAL A 27 -12.18 1.93 4.48
C VAL A 27 -11.81 1.76 5.95
N ARG A 28 -10.52 1.56 6.23
CA ARG A 28 -10.03 1.46 7.61
C ARG A 28 -10.17 2.80 8.32
N ASP A 29 -10.42 2.76 9.63
CA ASP A 29 -10.59 3.99 10.41
C ASP A 29 -9.29 4.82 10.46
N CYS A 30 -8.12 4.17 10.36
CA CYS A 30 -6.82 4.84 10.29
C CYS A 30 -6.51 5.53 8.94
N TYR A 31 -7.19 5.21 7.85
CA TYR A 31 -6.87 5.76 6.52
C TYR A 31 -6.95 7.28 6.45
N ALA A 32 -7.92 7.88 7.14
CA ALA A 32 -8.04 9.33 7.16
C ALA A 32 -6.82 10.00 7.83
N GLN A 33 -6.36 9.43 8.95
CA GLN A 33 -5.21 9.93 9.70
C GLN A 33 -3.92 9.77 8.91
N TYR A 34 -3.73 8.63 8.23
CA TYR A 34 -2.56 8.40 7.37
C TYR A 34 -2.54 9.34 6.17
N TYR A 35 -3.70 9.61 5.56
CA TYR A 35 -3.79 10.58 4.47
C TYR A 35 -3.36 11.97 4.94
N ASP A 36 -3.90 12.44 6.07
CA ASP A 36 -3.55 13.76 6.61
C ASP A 36 -2.05 13.81 7.03
N LYS A 37 -1.51 12.74 7.62
CA LYS A 37 -0.08 12.60 7.96
C LYS A 37 0.81 12.71 6.73
N VAL A 38 0.50 11.97 5.65
CA VAL A 38 1.28 12.02 4.40
C VAL A 38 1.25 13.40 3.78
N LEU A 39 0.10 14.09 3.75
CA LEU A 39 0.03 15.45 3.25
C LEU A 39 0.82 16.44 4.12
N GLY A 40 0.76 16.29 5.45
CA GLY A 40 1.55 17.09 6.37
C GLY A 40 3.05 16.91 6.14
N LEU A 41 3.52 15.67 5.95
CA LEU A 41 4.92 15.38 5.62
C LEU A 41 5.35 16.01 4.29
N LEU A 42 4.50 15.94 3.26
CA LEU A 42 4.76 16.62 1.99
C LEU A 42 4.83 18.15 2.12
N ASP A 43 4.13 18.72 3.09
CA ASP A 43 4.16 20.17 3.34
C ASP A 43 5.30 20.60 4.28
N THR A 44 6.06 19.64 4.85
CA THR A 44 7.21 19.91 5.73
C THR A 44 8.30 20.68 4.98
N PRO A 45 8.73 21.85 5.49
CA PRO A 45 9.85 22.58 4.92
C PRO A 45 11.16 21.83 5.12
N ILE A 46 11.96 21.77 4.06
CA ILE A 46 13.39 21.40 4.09
C ILE A 46 14.16 22.66 3.69
N GLU A 47 15.43 22.83 4.04
CA GLU A 47 16.18 24.07 3.80
C GLU A 47 16.00 24.62 2.37
N GLY A 48 15.14 25.63 2.24
CA GLY A 48 14.78 26.23 0.95
C GLY A 48 13.85 25.42 0.03
N SER A 49 13.27 24.30 0.47
CA SER A 49 12.42 23.37 -0.32
C SER A 49 11.33 22.68 0.55
N ARG A 50 10.80 21.55 0.10
CA ARG A 50 9.88 20.64 0.82
C ARG A 50 10.25 19.18 0.59
N THR A 51 9.75 18.30 1.45
CA THR A 51 9.81 16.84 1.24
C THR A 51 9.33 16.47 -0.16
N GLY A 52 10.23 15.89 -0.94
CA GLY A 52 10.00 15.47 -2.31
C GLY A 52 9.26 14.13 -2.40
N SER A 53 9.41 13.24 -1.43
CA SER A 53 8.71 11.95 -1.46
C SER A 53 8.33 11.42 -0.09
N VAL A 54 7.17 10.77 -0.02
CA VAL A 54 6.73 9.99 1.14
C VAL A 54 6.48 8.56 0.70
N THR A 55 7.16 7.60 1.31
CA THR A 55 6.95 6.17 1.09
C THR A 55 6.07 5.59 2.18
N ILE A 56 4.91 5.05 1.82
CA ILE A 56 4.07 4.23 2.69
C ILE A 56 4.48 2.77 2.54
N THR A 57 4.95 2.17 3.63
CA THR A 57 5.38 0.76 3.68
C THR A 57 4.83 0.03 4.91
N GLY A 58 5.30 -1.19 5.16
CA GLY A 58 4.83 -2.10 6.20
C GLY A 58 4.58 -3.49 5.64
N THR A 59 4.16 -4.45 6.48
CA THR A 59 4.03 -5.86 6.10
C THR A 59 3.27 -6.08 4.78
N SER A 60 3.78 -6.99 3.94
CA SER A 60 3.10 -7.39 2.70
C SER A 60 1.70 -7.95 2.98
N GLY A 61 0.67 -7.40 2.32
CA GLY A 61 -0.71 -7.89 2.44
C GLY A 61 -1.60 -7.16 3.46
N ILE A 62 -1.11 -6.11 4.12
CA ILE A 62 -1.92 -5.29 5.05
C ILE A 62 -2.81 -4.24 4.36
N GLY A 63 -2.82 -4.20 3.02
CA GLY A 63 -3.70 -3.30 2.25
C GLY A 63 -3.11 -1.91 1.96
N LYS A 64 -1.80 -1.81 1.70
CA LYS A 64 -1.15 -0.56 1.25
C LYS A 64 -1.67 -0.11 -0.11
N SER A 65 -1.79 -1.02 -1.07
CA SER A 65 -2.35 -0.72 -2.40
C SER A 65 -3.86 -0.40 -2.35
N VAL A 66 -4.58 -0.89 -1.33
CA VAL A 66 -5.95 -0.45 -1.04
C VAL A 66 -5.96 0.97 -0.46
N PHE A 67 -4.98 1.31 0.38
CA PHE A 67 -4.80 2.67 0.87
C PHE A 67 -4.38 3.64 -0.24
N PHE A 68 -3.58 3.20 -1.22
CA PHE A 68 -3.31 3.95 -2.45
C PHE A 68 -4.60 4.33 -3.18
N ALA A 69 -5.53 3.38 -3.39
CA ALA A 69 -6.83 3.66 -3.98
C ALA A 69 -7.67 4.64 -3.14
N TYR A 70 -7.67 4.50 -1.81
CA TYR A 70 -8.30 5.48 -0.91
C TYR A 70 -7.67 6.87 -1.05
N PHE A 71 -6.34 6.94 -1.04
CA PHE A 71 -5.58 8.18 -1.14
C PHE A 71 -5.89 8.89 -2.44
N PHE A 72 -5.82 8.18 -3.57
CA PHE A 72 -6.21 8.69 -4.88
C PHE A 72 -7.64 9.24 -4.86
N ASN A 73 -8.61 8.44 -4.39
CA ASN A 73 -10.02 8.83 -4.37
C ASN A 73 -10.29 10.09 -3.54
N ARG A 74 -9.62 10.23 -2.40
CA ARG A 74 -9.74 11.42 -1.55
C ARG A 74 -9.01 12.61 -2.16
N TYR A 75 -7.79 12.40 -2.67
CA TYR A 75 -6.95 13.45 -3.21
C TYR A 75 -7.57 14.17 -4.41
N GLN A 76 -8.17 13.43 -5.35
CA GLN A 76 -8.83 14.04 -6.51
C GLN A 76 -10.06 14.89 -6.13
N VAL A 77 -10.72 14.57 -5.01
CA VAL A 77 -11.87 15.35 -4.51
C VAL A 77 -11.38 16.62 -3.82
N ASP A 78 -10.32 16.50 -3.02
CA ASP A 78 -9.73 17.61 -2.26
C ASP A 78 -8.97 18.58 -3.19
N ASN A 79 -8.41 18.09 -4.31
CA ASN A 79 -7.54 18.84 -5.22
C ASN A 79 -8.01 18.71 -6.68
N LYS A 80 -9.20 19.24 -6.99
CA LYS A 80 -9.85 19.07 -8.31
C LYS A 80 -9.04 19.57 -9.51
N GLU A 81 -8.22 20.60 -9.29
CA GLU A 81 -7.39 21.22 -10.33
C GLU A 81 -6.04 20.51 -10.51
N ALA A 82 -5.65 19.65 -9.56
CA ALA A 82 -4.38 18.95 -9.63
C ALA A 82 -4.40 17.92 -10.77
N THR A 83 -3.30 17.88 -11.51
CA THR A 83 -2.97 16.73 -12.34
C THR A 83 -2.36 15.66 -11.43
N ILE A 84 -2.88 14.44 -11.51
CA ILE A 84 -2.35 13.30 -10.76
C ILE A 84 -1.75 12.34 -11.78
N ILE A 85 -0.48 11.96 -11.62
CA ILE A 85 0.13 10.88 -12.39
C ILE A 85 0.19 9.67 -11.47
N THR A 86 -0.55 8.63 -11.81
CA THR A 86 -0.46 7.34 -11.13
C THR A 86 0.39 6.38 -11.95
N ALA A 87 1.18 5.54 -11.29
CA ALA A 87 1.94 4.50 -11.97
C ALA A 87 2.07 3.25 -11.11
N SER A 88 2.16 2.09 -11.75
CA SER A 88 2.52 0.83 -11.10
C SER A 88 3.96 0.42 -11.46
N PHE A 89 4.65 -0.12 -10.47
CA PHE A 89 5.97 -0.71 -10.61
C PHE A 89 5.95 -2.12 -10.06
N ASP A 90 6.69 -3.02 -10.70
CA ASP A 90 6.91 -4.35 -10.16
C ASP A 90 7.93 -4.36 -9.01
N ASN A 91 8.18 -5.54 -8.44
CA ASN A 91 9.10 -5.71 -7.32
C ASN A 91 10.58 -5.47 -7.67
N VAL A 92 10.92 -5.40 -8.96
CA VAL A 92 12.27 -5.05 -9.46
C VAL A 92 12.33 -3.61 -10.00
N SER A 93 11.31 -2.80 -9.71
CA SER A 93 11.22 -1.38 -10.08
C SER A 93 11.07 -1.09 -11.57
N GLU A 94 10.60 -2.06 -12.36
CA GLU A 94 10.17 -1.84 -13.73
C GLU A 94 8.79 -1.19 -13.77
N LEU A 95 8.61 -0.22 -14.67
CA LEU A 95 7.37 0.53 -14.84
C LEU A 95 6.39 -0.30 -15.69
N GLU A 96 5.21 -0.61 -15.17
CA GLU A 96 4.22 -1.46 -15.85
C GLU A 96 3.09 -0.67 -16.52
N GLU A 97 2.54 0.34 -15.85
CA GLU A 97 1.44 1.16 -16.33
C GLU A 97 1.53 2.60 -15.80
N VAL A 98 1.11 3.57 -16.62
CA VAL A 98 0.99 4.99 -16.26
C VAL A 98 -0.37 5.52 -16.65
N VAL A 99 -1.03 6.21 -15.72
CA VAL A 99 -2.32 6.88 -15.96
C VAL A 99 -2.26 8.33 -15.48
N VAL A 100 -2.70 9.25 -16.32
CA VAL A 100 -2.77 10.69 -16.02
C VAL A 100 -4.21 11.09 -15.79
N TRP A 101 -4.46 11.75 -14.67
CA TRP A 101 -5.79 12.17 -14.23
C TRP A 101 -5.87 13.68 -14.08
N LYS A 102 -7.01 14.28 -14.46
CA LYS A 102 -7.32 15.69 -14.18
C LYS A 102 -8.82 15.88 -14.03
N GLY A 103 -9.25 16.62 -13.00
CA GLY A 103 -10.67 16.87 -12.73
C GLY A 103 -11.49 15.58 -12.51
N GLY A 104 -10.86 14.55 -11.93
CA GLY A 104 -11.50 13.25 -11.67
C GLY A 104 -11.74 12.39 -12.92
N LYS A 105 -11.05 12.68 -14.03
CA LYS A 105 -11.13 11.92 -15.28
C LYS A 105 -9.74 11.53 -15.75
N THR A 106 -9.67 10.39 -16.41
CA THR A 106 -8.48 9.95 -17.13
C THR A 106 -8.28 10.79 -18.37
N VAL A 107 -7.07 11.31 -18.52
CA VAL A 107 -6.62 12.12 -19.65
C VAL A 107 -5.81 11.27 -20.62
N ALA A 108 -5.00 10.35 -20.09
CA ALA A 108 -4.20 9.41 -20.86
C ALA A 108 -3.87 8.18 -20.00
N SER A 109 -3.74 7.03 -20.63
CA SER A 109 -3.26 5.78 -20.03
C SER A 109 -2.36 5.07 -21.05
N ILE A 110 -1.25 4.50 -20.56
CA ILE A 110 -0.32 3.68 -21.34
C ILE A 110 0.11 2.51 -20.45
N ASP A 111 0.02 1.29 -20.99
CA ASP A 111 0.50 0.06 -20.40
C ASP A 111 1.58 -0.58 -21.28
N TYR A 112 2.51 -1.31 -20.67
CA TYR A 112 3.48 -2.19 -21.36
C TYR A 112 4.34 -1.57 -22.51
N ASP A 113 4.50 -0.24 -22.54
CA ASP A 113 5.43 0.49 -23.42
C ASP A 113 6.27 1.49 -22.62
N PRO A 114 7.47 1.09 -22.13
CA PRO A 114 8.31 1.96 -21.30
C PRO A 114 8.71 3.29 -21.96
N ALA A 115 8.85 3.33 -23.28
CA ALA A 115 9.24 4.55 -23.99
C ALA A 115 8.07 5.52 -24.05
N ALA A 116 6.87 5.01 -24.38
CA ALA A 116 5.66 5.82 -24.44
C ALA A 116 5.22 6.28 -23.03
N MET A 117 5.35 5.43 -22.00
CA MET A 117 5.08 5.79 -20.61
C MET A 117 6.00 6.91 -20.10
N ARG A 118 7.32 6.81 -20.32
CA ARG A 118 8.28 7.87 -19.95
C ARG A 118 7.98 9.17 -20.69
N LYS A 119 7.64 9.07 -21.99
CA LYS A 119 7.25 10.23 -22.79
C LYS A 119 5.99 10.91 -22.23
N LEU A 120 4.96 10.14 -21.87
CA LEU A 120 3.72 10.67 -21.29
C LEU A 120 3.97 11.40 -19.96
N ILE A 121 4.80 10.83 -19.09
CA ILE A 121 5.21 11.46 -17.82
C ILE A 121 5.89 12.80 -18.11
N LEU A 122 6.91 12.80 -18.98
CA LEU A 122 7.71 13.98 -19.29
C LEU A 122 6.88 15.11 -19.91
N GLU A 123 6.07 14.79 -20.92
CA GLU A 123 5.20 15.76 -21.60
C GLU A 123 4.15 16.34 -20.64
N THR A 124 3.65 15.53 -19.71
CA THR A 124 2.70 16.00 -18.69
C THR A 124 3.37 16.92 -17.68
N GLN A 125 4.55 16.55 -17.16
CA GLN A 125 5.33 17.41 -16.26
C GLN A 125 5.62 18.76 -16.89
N MET A 126 6.23 18.78 -18.08
CA MET A 126 6.57 20.02 -18.79
C MET A 126 5.34 20.90 -19.07
N ARG A 127 4.18 20.29 -19.35
CA ARG A 127 2.94 21.02 -19.61
C ARG A 127 2.40 21.71 -18.36
N GLU A 128 2.41 21.02 -17.21
CA GLU A 128 1.96 21.63 -15.95
C GLU A 128 2.98 22.68 -15.47
N GLU A 129 4.28 22.38 -15.59
CA GLU A 129 5.37 23.31 -15.22
C GLU A 129 5.24 24.67 -15.90
N ARG A 130 4.96 24.71 -17.22
CA ARG A 130 4.74 25.95 -17.98
C ARG A 130 3.54 26.77 -17.52
N GLN A 131 2.60 26.17 -16.81
CA GLN A 131 1.38 26.83 -16.31
C GLN A 131 1.55 27.35 -14.88
N VAL A 132 2.58 26.91 -14.16
CA VAL A 132 2.84 27.34 -12.78
C VAL A 132 3.72 28.58 -12.78
N LYS A 133 3.27 29.65 -12.11
CA LYS A 133 4.07 30.86 -11.98
C LYS A 133 5.24 30.61 -11.04
N ARG A 134 6.39 31.23 -11.30
CA ARG A 134 7.60 31.08 -10.48
C ARG A 134 7.38 31.38 -8.99
N GLU A 135 6.52 32.34 -8.65
CA GLU A 135 6.15 32.67 -7.27
C GLU A 135 5.35 31.58 -6.52
N GLU A 136 4.72 30.66 -7.25
CA GLU A 136 4.02 29.52 -6.65
C GLU A 136 4.97 28.38 -6.27
N TRP A 137 6.20 28.36 -6.80
CA TRP A 137 7.19 27.34 -6.47
C TRP A 137 7.68 27.48 -5.04
N VAL A 138 7.88 26.35 -4.37
CA VAL A 138 8.50 26.31 -3.05
C VAL A 138 9.85 25.62 -3.20
N GLY A 139 10.91 26.43 -3.24
CA GLY A 139 12.24 25.94 -3.58
C GLY A 139 12.32 25.45 -5.02
N MET A 140 12.79 24.22 -5.19
CA MET A 140 12.83 23.52 -6.48
C MET A 140 11.59 22.67 -6.72
N LYS A 141 10.54 22.77 -5.88
CA LYS A 141 9.35 21.92 -5.98
C LYS A 141 8.14 22.70 -6.49
N MET A 142 7.52 22.14 -7.52
CA MET A 142 6.19 22.53 -7.98
C MET A 142 5.16 22.17 -6.90
N PRO A 143 4.12 23.01 -6.69
CA PRO A 143 3.07 22.70 -5.74
C PRO A 143 2.31 21.41 -6.08
N ARG A 144 2.13 20.52 -5.10
CA ARG A 144 1.37 19.28 -5.26
C ARG A 144 -0.07 19.48 -5.74
N ASN A 145 -0.70 20.62 -5.41
CA ASN A 145 -2.04 20.96 -5.90
C ASN A 145 -2.06 21.32 -7.41
N LYS A 146 -0.91 21.34 -8.09
CA LYS A 146 -0.77 21.42 -9.55
C LYS A 146 -0.41 20.07 -10.14
N LEU A 147 0.59 19.39 -9.58
CA LEU A 147 1.01 18.06 -10.03
C LEU A 147 1.53 17.20 -8.87
N ILE A 148 1.07 15.96 -8.80
CA ILE A 148 1.57 14.96 -7.84
C ILE A 148 1.70 13.58 -8.50
N PHE A 149 2.70 12.82 -8.06
CA PHE A 149 2.87 11.42 -8.43
C PHE A 149 2.36 10.49 -7.32
N LEU A 150 1.58 9.47 -7.68
CA LEU A 150 1.15 8.42 -6.77
C LEU A 150 1.54 7.05 -7.34
N TYR A 151 2.44 6.32 -6.69
CA TYR A 151 2.99 5.06 -7.21
C TYR A 151 2.58 3.86 -6.38
N ASP A 152 2.13 2.78 -7.00
CA ASP A 152 1.97 1.46 -6.37
C ASP A 152 3.15 0.57 -6.80
N GLY A 153 4.02 0.23 -5.86
CA GLY A 153 5.29 -0.43 -6.12
C GLY A 153 6.50 0.53 -6.03
N PRO A 154 7.71 -0.01 -5.81
CA PRO A 154 8.92 0.78 -5.62
C PRO A 154 9.49 1.28 -6.97
N PRO A 155 9.64 2.60 -7.21
CA PRO A 155 10.27 3.09 -8.43
C PRO A 155 11.80 3.03 -8.35
N ASN A 156 12.47 3.11 -9.51
CA ASN A 156 13.93 3.25 -9.54
C ASN A 156 14.42 4.61 -9.03
N ASN A 157 13.66 5.68 -9.25
CA ASN A 157 13.99 7.05 -8.86
C ASN A 157 12.73 7.83 -8.44
N CYS A 158 12.90 8.83 -7.57
CA CYS A 158 11.86 9.83 -7.34
C CYS A 158 11.75 10.75 -8.57
N PRO A 159 10.57 11.33 -8.86
CA PRO A 159 10.45 12.39 -9.85
C PRO A 159 11.21 13.64 -9.40
N GLU A 160 11.91 14.28 -10.34
CA GLU A 160 12.54 15.58 -10.14
C GLU A 160 11.48 16.68 -10.04
N ASP A 161 11.78 17.73 -9.27
CA ASP A 161 11.00 18.98 -9.15
C ASP A 161 9.51 18.85 -8.77
N THR A 162 9.06 17.65 -8.47
CA THR A 162 7.68 17.33 -8.10
C THR A 162 7.65 16.49 -6.83
N GLN A 163 6.48 16.42 -6.21
CA GLN A 163 6.22 15.60 -5.03
C GLN A 163 5.63 14.23 -5.40
N MET A 164 5.95 13.21 -4.61
CA MET A 164 5.53 11.83 -4.82
C MET A 164 5.04 11.17 -3.53
N VAL A 165 4.01 10.34 -3.66
CA VAL A 165 3.62 9.36 -2.66
C VAL A 165 3.80 7.96 -3.23
N CYS A 166 4.65 7.15 -2.61
CA CYS A 166 4.93 5.77 -3.05
C CYS A 166 4.31 4.78 -2.06
N PHE A 167 3.54 3.82 -2.54
CA PHE A 167 2.92 2.76 -1.75
C PHE A 167 3.62 1.46 -2.11
N SER A 168 4.48 0.94 -1.24
CA SER A 168 5.31 -0.21 -1.59
C SER A 168 5.44 -1.19 -0.43
N SER A 169 5.56 -2.48 -0.75
CA SER A 169 5.99 -3.47 0.25
C SER A 169 7.47 -3.25 0.62
N PRO A 170 7.97 -3.89 1.69
CA PRO A 170 9.36 -3.78 2.05
C PRO A 170 10.25 -4.15 0.87
N ASN A 171 11.07 -3.20 0.42
CA ASN A 171 11.98 -3.39 -0.71
C ASN A 171 13.34 -2.80 -0.32
N ALA A 172 14.33 -3.67 -0.14
CA ALA A 172 15.66 -3.31 0.33
C ALA A 172 16.28 -2.17 -0.49
N THR A 173 16.25 -2.31 -1.80
CA THR A 173 16.89 -1.37 -2.72
C THR A 173 16.27 0.01 -2.59
N TRP A 174 14.94 0.07 -2.59
CA TRP A 174 14.19 1.31 -2.46
C TRP A 174 14.32 1.94 -1.08
N LEU A 175 14.09 1.19 0.00
CA LEU A 175 14.14 1.73 1.36
C LEU A 175 15.54 2.20 1.76
N ASN A 176 16.59 1.50 1.33
CA ASN A 176 17.97 1.95 1.53
C ASN A 176 18.28 3.24 0.75
N LYS A 177 17.62 3.47 -0.38
CA LYS A 177 17.75 4.71 -1.16
C LYS A 177 17.01 5.86 -0.47
N ILE A 178 15.78 5.63 -0.03
CA ILE A 178 14.97 6.63 0.67
C ILE A 178 15.61 7.05 1.99
N LYS A 179 16.16 6.11 2.77
CA LYS A 179 16.87 6.41 4.02
C LYS A 179 18.06 7.36 3.86
N LYS A 180 18.65 7.43 2.66
CA LYS A 180 19.79 8.31 2.35
C LYS A 180 19.37 9.63 1.68
N ASN A 181 18.07 9.81 1.41
CA ASN A 181 17.54 10.99 0.76
C ASN A 181 16.93 11.91 1.81
N GLU A 182 17.55 13.07 2.02
CA GLU A 182 17.10 14.08 2.99
C GLU A 182 15.72 14.65 2.62
N ASP A 183 15.34 14.58 1.34
CA ASP A 183 14.04 15.03 0.84
C ASP A 183 12.95 13.94 0.90
N ALA A 184 13.18 12.83 1.60
CA ALA A 184 12.28 11.70 1.60
C ALA A 184 11.93 11.19 3.00
N GLU A 185 10.66 10.82 3.17
CA GLU A 185 10.12 10.32 4.43
C GLU A 185 9.54 8.92 4.26
N THR A 186 9.56 8.13 5.34
CA THR A 186 8.95 6.78 5.37
C THR A 186 7.88 6.72 6.43
N VAL A 187 6.70 6.23 6.05
CA VAL A 187 5.54 6.05 6.91
C VAL A 187 5.15 4.57 6.90
N PHE A 188 5.07 3.96 8.07
CA PHE A 188 4.68 2.56 8.16
C PHE A 188 3.21 2.40 8.57
N MET A 189 2.49 1.58 7.80
CA MET A 189 1.10 1.22 8.10
C MET A 189 1.01 0.06 9.09
N PRO A 190 0.04 0.09 10.02
CA PRO A 190 -0.12 -0.97 10.98
C PRO A 190 -0.82 -2.18 10.34
N PRO A 191 -0.56 -3.40 10.87
CA PRO A 191 -1.41 -4.56 10.63
C PRO A 191 -2.86 -4.29 11.01
N TRP A 192 -3.77 -5.16 10.59
CA TRP A 192 -5.17 -5.05 10.96
C TRP A 192 -5.39 -5.61 12.36
N THR A 193 -6.24 -4.98 13.14
CA THR A 193 -6.73 -5.59 14.38
C THR A 193 -7.77 -6.68 14.06
N LEU A 194 -7.94 -7.65 14.97
CA LEU A 194 -8.98 -8.67 14.82
C LEU A 194 -10.38 -8.06 14.70
N ALA A 195 -10.66 -7.00 15.46
CA ALA A 195 -11.94 -6.29 15.39
C ALA A 195 -12.16 -5.64 14.02
N GLU A 196 -11.14 -4.95 13.47
CA GLU A 196 -11.23 -4.37 12.13
C GLU A 196 -11.48 -5.43 11.05
N LEU A 197 -10.80 -6.59 11.12
CA LEU A 197 -10.97 -7.68 10.15
C LEU A 197 -12.41 -8.22 10.15
N LYS A 198 -12.99 -8.46 11.33
CA LYS A 198 -14.37 -8.95 11.47
C LYS A 198 -15.38 -7.96 10.89
N VAL A 199 -15.21 -6.67 11.18
CA VAL A 199 -16.06 -5.61 10.63
C VAL A 199 -15.92 -5.56 9.11
N ALA A 200 -14.70 -5.58 8.59
CA ALA A 200 -14.46 -5.54 7.15
C ALA A 200 -15.07 -6.74 6.42
N ALA A 201 -14.95 -7.95 6.96
CA ALA A 201 -15.58 -9.13 6.39
C ALA A 201 -17.11 -9.00 6.32
N THR A 202 -17.73 -8.41 7.35
CA THR A 202 -19.16 -8.17 7.39
C THR A 202 -19.60 -7.12 6.37
N GLU A 203 -18.91 -5.98 6.34
CA GLU A 203 -19.21 -4.86 5.44
C GLU A 203 -19.00 -5.23 3.96
N LEU A 204 -17.98 -6.05 3.68
CA LEU A 204 -17.69 -6.59 2.34
C LEU A 204 -18.51 -7.85 2.02
N LYS A 205 -19.30 -8.35 2.97
CA LYS A 205 -20.13 -9.57 2.84
C LYS A 205 -19.33 -10.77 2.33
N LEU A 206 -18.14 -10.98 2.90
CA LEU A 206 -17.25 -12.05 2.48
C LEU A 206 -17.78 -13.42 2.89
N THR A 207 -17.76 -14.36 1.95
CA THR A 207 -18.05 -15.78 2.17
C THR A 207 -16.98 -16.62 1.47
N LEU A 208 -16.76 -17.84 1.94
CA LEU A 208 -15.85 -18.75 1.24
C LEU A 208 -16.32 -18.99 -0.21
N LEU A 209 -15.35 -19.05 -1.12
CA LEU A 209 -15.60 -19.36 -2.52
C LEU A 209 -15.91 -20.84 -2.73
N ASN A 210 -15.28 -21.70 -1.91
CA ASN A 210 -15.45 -23.15 -1.94
C ASN A 210 -15.46 -23.69 -0.51
N GLU A 211 -16.11 -24.84 -0.31
CA GLU A 211 -16.03 -25.58 0.94
C GLU A 211 -14.60 -25.99 1.26
N MET A 212 -14.30 -26.07 2.56
CA MET A 212 -12.99 -26.52 3.03
C MET A 212 -12.90 -28.03 3.03
N THR A 213 -11.78 -28.56 2.55
CA THR A 213 -11.49 -29.99 2.71
C THR A 213 -11.17 -30.32 4.17
N VAL A 214 -11.35 -31.59 4.57
CA VAL A 214 -10.98 -32.07 5.91
C VAL A 214 -9.53 -31.72 6.28
N ALA A 215 -8.60 -31.83 5.32
CA ALA A 215 -7.20 -31.48 5.54
C ALA A 215 -7.02 -29.98 5.85
N GLN A 216 -7.75 -29.11 5.14
CA GLN A 216 -7.71 -27.67 5.37
C GLN A 216 -8.32 -27.29 6.72
N LYS A 217 -9.44 -27.91 7.11
CA LYS A 217 -10.07 -27.72 8.43
C LYS A 217 -9.11 -28.08 9.55
N ARG A 218 -8.51 -29.28 9.48
CA ARG A 218 -7.50 -29.75 10.45
C ARG A 218 -6.30 -28.81 10.55
N LYS A 219 -5.82 -28.27 9.42
CA LYS A 219 -4.67 -27.36 9.40
C LYS A 219 -4.93 -26.03 10.13
N LEU A 220 -6.19 -25.58 10.15
CA LEU A 220 -6.63 -24.44 10.94
C LEU A 220 -7.09 -24.81 12.36
N GLY A 221 -6.90 -26.07 12.78
CA GLY A 221 -7.27 -26.54 14.12
C GLY A 221 -8.77 -26.76 14.33
N PHE A 222 -9.52 -27.05 13.27
CA PHE A 222 -10.93 -27.46 13.36
C PHE A 222 -11.09 -28.97 13.24
N GLU A 223 -12.17 -29.48 13.85
CA GLU A 223 -12.58 -30.87 13.68
C GLU A 223 -13.03 -31.14 12.23
N PRO A 224 -12.91 -32.38 11.72
CA PRO A 224 -13.24 -32.73 10.33
C PRO A 224 -14.67 -32.37 9.90
N ASP A 225 -15.61 -32.52 10.82
CA ASP A 225 -17.05 -32.29 10.67
C ASP A 225 -17.49 -30.88 11.09
N ALA A 226 -16.57 -30.06 11.61
CA ALA A 226 -16.88 -28.68 11.97
C ALA A 226 -17.24 -27.85 10.72
N GLU A 227 -18.27 -27.03 10.83
CA GLU A 227 -18.65 -26.05 9.80
C GLU A 227 -18.40 -24.64 10.33
N PRO A 228 -17.13 -24.19 10.36
CA PRO A 228 -16.80 -22.90 10.95
C PRO A 228 -17.38 -21.76 10.13
N THR A 229 -17.93 -20.77 10.83
CA THR A 229 -18.33 -19.50 10.25
C THR A 229 -17.10 -18.75 9.71
N PHE A 230 -17.32 -17.82 8.77
CA PHE A 230 -16.22 -17.00 8.24
C PHE A 230 -15.54 -16.15 9.32
N VAL A 231 -16.27 -15.77 10.37
CA VAL A 231 -15.73 -15.03 11.52
C VAL A 231 -14.77 -15.91 12.34
N GLU A 232 -15.13 -17.16 12.62
CA GLU A 232 -14.22 -18.12 13.31
C GLU A 232 -12.98 -18.41 12.46
N LEU A 233 -13.12 -18.46 11.13
CA LEU A 233 -11.97 -18.57 10.23
C LEU A 233 -11.04 -17.36 10.35
N ILE A 234 -11.57 -16.14 10.45
CA ILE A 234 -10.76 -14.92 10.64
C ILE A 234 -10.02 -14.97 11.97
N GLU A 235 -10.65 -15.43 13.05
CA GLU A 235 -10.00 -15.58 14.35
C GLU A 235 -8.80 -16.53 14.28
N ARG A 236 -9.00 -17.73 13.72
CA ARG A 236 -7.91 -18.69 13.53
C ARG A 236 -6.80 -18.16 12.64
N ARG A 237 -7.15 -17.48 11.55
CA ARG A 237 -6.16 -16.89 10.66
C ARG A 237 -5.43 -15.72 11.31
N PHE A 238 -6.08 -14.98 12.20
CA PHE A 238 -5.44 -13.90 12.94
C PHE A 238 -4.36 -14.44 13.89
N GLU A 239 -4.61 -15.58 14.54
CA GLU A 239 -3.61 -16.27 15.38
C GLU A 239 -2.35 -16.67 14.57
N ILE A 240 -2.53 -17.05 13.30
CA ILE A 240 -1.44 -17.51 12.42
C ILE A 240 -0.72 -16.34 11.73
N PHE A 241 -1.47 -15.37 11.19
CA PHE A 241 -0.95 -14.33 10.29
C PHE A 241 -0.89 -12.93 10.93
N GLY A 242 -1.28 -12.79 12.21
CA GLY A 242 -1.10 -11.56 13.00
C GLY A 242 -1.66 -10.28 12.39
N GLY A 243 -2.78 -10.35 11.67
CA GLY A 243 -3.45 -9.18 11.10
C GLY A 243 -3.09 -8.83 9.65
N VAL A 244 -2.43 -9.73 8.92
CA VAL A 244 -2.26 -9.57 7.48
C VAL A 244 -3.59 -9.84 6.76
N ALA A 245 -4.20 -8.77 6.22
CA ALA A 245 -5.56 -8.81 5.68
C ALA A 245 -5.72 -9.74 4.47
N ARG A 246 -4.74 -9.79 3.57
CA ARG A 246 -4.77 -10.67 2.38
C ARG A 246 -4.98 -12.13 2.79
N GLU A 247 -4.32 -12.59 3.85
CA GLU A 247 -4.44 -13.95 4.38
C GLU A 247 -5.71 -14.11 5.24
N CYS A 248 -5.97 -13.18 6.15
CA CYS A 248 -7.11 -13.27 7.08
C CYS A 248 -8.47 -13.21 6.36
N LEU A 249 -8.61 -12.30 5.39
CA LEU A 249 -9.86 -12.05 4.65
C LEU A 249 -9.99 -12.88 3.37
N SER A 250 -9.05 -13.78 3.08
CA SER A 250 -9.10 -14.58 1.85
C SER A 250 -10.35 -15.47 1.80
N VAL A 251 -11.08 -15.42 0.69
CA VAL A 251 -12.22 -16.31 0.45
C VAL A 251 -11.80 -17.67 -0.14
N VAL A 252 -10.49 -17.89 -0.35
CA VAL A 252 -9.95 -19.09 -1.01
C VAL A 252 -9.18 -19.94 0.00
N PRO A 253 -9.75 -21.05 0.50
CA PRO A 253 -9.09 -21.88 1.53
C PRO A 253 -7.71 -22.41 1.13
N SER A 254 -7.56 -22.88 -0.11
CA SER A 254 -6.28 -23.42 -0.62
C SER A 254 -5.16 -22.38 -0.61
N PHE A 255 -5.49 -21.12 -0.89
CA PHE A 255 -4.53 -20.01 -0.78
C PHE A 255 -4.04 -19.85 0.65
N VAL A 256 -4.94 -19.86 1.64
CA VAL A 256 -4.59 -19.70 3.05
C VAL A 256 -3.69 -20.85 3.53
N CYS A 257 -4.02 -22.10 3.17
CA CYS A 257 -3.20 -23.24 3.54
C CYS A 257 -1.79 -23.15 2.94
N ARG A 258 -1.66 -22.75 1.66
CA ARG A 258 -0.36 -22.53 1.01
C ARG A 258 0.44 -21.42 1.71
N ARG A 259 -0.21 -20.34 2.18
CA ARG A 259 0.48 -19.28 2.93
C ARG A 259 0.96 -19.77 4.30
N GLN A 260 0.23 -20.67 4.95
CA GLN A 260 0.69 -21.34 6.16
C GLN A 260 1.86 -22.29 5.88
N ASP A 261 1.82 -23.07 4.79
CA ASP A 261 2.98 -23.89 4.37
C ASP A 261 4.22 -23.02 4.16
N ASN A 262 4.08 -21.84 3.56
CA ASN A 262 5.19 -20.91 3.40
C ASN A 262 5.76 -20.45 4.75
N ILE A 263 4.92 -20.16 5.76
CA ILE A 263 5.38 -19.83 7.11
C ILE A 263 6.16 -21.00 7.70
N ASP A 264 5.61 -22.22 7.65
CA ASP A 264 6.25 -23.41 8.17
C ASP A 264 7.61 -23.66 7.49
N CYS A 265 7.67 -23.54 6.17
CA CYS A 265 8.90 -23.63 5.40
C CYS A 265 9.92 -22.57 5.82
N THR A 266 9.52 -21.30 5.94
CA THR A 266 10.42 -20.20 6.35
C THR A 266 10.90 -20.38 7.79
N ILE A 267 10.05 -20.81 8.73
CA ILE A 267 10.48 -21.10 10.11
C ILE A 267 11.52 -22.22 10.12
N ASN A 268 11.31 -23.28 9.32
CA ASN A 268 12.24 -24.39 9.25
C ASN A 268 13.60 -24.01 8.64
N THR A 269 13.71 -22.92 7.86
CA THR A 269 15.01 -22.41 7.42
C THR A 269 15.75 -21.65 8.54
N LEU A 270 15.06 -21.16 9.57
CA LEU A 270 15.63 -20.44 10.71
C LEU A 270 16.08 -21.38 11.84
N TRP A 271 16.95 -22.33 11.52
CA TRP A 271 17.36 -23.39 12.45
C TRP A 271 18.46 -22.98 13.44
N ASN A 272 19.01 -21.77 13.35
CA ASN A 272 19.99 -21.26 14.32
C ASN A 272 19.89 -19.74 14.54
N ILE A 273 20.51 -19.27 15.63
CA ILE A 273 20.48 -17.86 16.07
C ILE A 273 21.12 -16.92 15.03
N ALA A 274 22.17 -17.35 14.31
CA ALA A 274 22.81 -16.49 13.32
C ALA A 274 21.87 -16.20 12.14
N MET A 275 21.13 -17.21 11.68
CA MET A 275 20.12 -17.05 10.64
C MET A 275 18.94 -16.21 11.13
N LEU A 276 18.48 -16.41 12.36
CA LEU A 276 17.44 -15.56 12.95
C LEU A 276 17.87 -14.09 13.01
N LYS A 277 19.10 -13.81 13.45
CA LYS A 277 19.65 -12.44 13.49
C LYS A 277 19.73 -11.83 12.09
N SER A 278 20.29 -12.56 11.12
CA SER A 278 20.35 -12.12 9.73
C SER A 278 18.95 -11.86 9.16
N ALA A 279 17.96 -12.69 9.51
CA ALA A 279 16.59 -12.55 9.04
C ALA A 279 15.89 -11.35 9.69
N LEU A 280 16.17 -11.04 10.96
CA LEU A 280 15.70 -9.83 11.64
C LEU A 280 16.30 -8.56 11.03
N GLU A 281 17.62 -8.56 10.78
CA GLU A 281 18.32 -7.45 10.13
C GLU A 281 17.82 -7.20 8.70
N GLN A 282 17.45 -8.28 7.99
CA GLN A 282 16.88 -8.21 6.65
C GLN A 282 15.35 -8.05 6.65
N GLY A 283 14.66 -8.24 7.77
CA GLY A 283 13.20 -8.34 7.83
C GLY A 283 12.49 -7.04 7.42
N GLU A 284 13.16 -5.90 7.55
CA GLU A 284 12.67 -4.60 7.05
C GLU A 284 12.81 -4.42 5.54
N THR A 285 13.51 -5.34 4.85
CA THR A 285 14.00 -5.13 3.50
C THR A 285 13.86 -6.33 2.56
N SER A 286 13.69 -7.55 3.09
CA SER A 286 13.60 -8.79 2.33
C SER A 286 12.18 -9.38 2.36
N ALA A 287 11.63 -9.60 1.16
CA ALA A 287 10.35 -10.27 0.95
C ALA A 287 10.33 -11.73 1.43
N ASP A 288 11.50 -12.36 1.64
CA ASP A 288 11.61 -13.77 2.02
C ASP A 288 11.09 -14.04 3.45
N TYR A 289 11.12 -13.02 4.30
CA TYR A 289 10.70 -13.12 5.70
C TYR A 289 9.44 -12.31 6.03
N ASP A 290 8.83 -11.65 5.04
CA ASP A 290 7.59 -10.87 5.19
C ASP A 290 6.40 -11.70 5.73
N CYS A 291 6.47 -13.02 5.63
CA CYS A 291 5.44 -13.93 6.16
C CYS A 291 5.55 -14.18 7.66
N ILE A 292 6.70 -13.90 8.29
CA ILE A 292 6.96 -14.18 9.71
C ILE A 292 7.37 -12.95 10.53
N PHE A 293 7.93 -11.91 9.90
CA PHE A 293 8.18 -10.63 10.56
C PHE A 293 7.09 -9.62 10.22
N LEU A 294 6.29 -9.29 11.22
CA LEU A 294 5.24 -8.30 11.11
C LEU A 294 5.77 -6.96 11.57
N TYR A 295 5.65 -5.94 10.71
CA TYR A 295 5.99 -4.59 11.06
C TYR A 295 4.94 -4.05 12.03
N LYS A 296 5.39 -3.54 13.17
CA LYS A 296 4.57 -2.80 14.12
C LYS A 296 5.13 -1.38 14.18
N PRO A 297 4.35 -0.34 13.83
CA PRO A 297 4.77 1.04 14.03
C PRO A 297 5.17 1.27 15.48
N ASP A 298 6.23 2.06 15.70
CA ASP A 298 6.63 2.45 17.04
C ASP A 298 5.46 3.22 17.69
N PRO A 299 5.07 2.92 18.94
CA PRO A 299 4.09 3.73 19.66
C PRO A 299 4.48 5.22 19.78
N GLU A 300 5.77 5.59 19.71
CA GLU A 300 6.21 6.99 19.62
C GLU A 300 6.06 7.58 18.21
N ASP A 301 5.99 6.75 17.16
CA ASP A 301 5.52 7.14 15.82
C ASP A 301 3.98 7.23 15.73
N GLY A 302 3.33 7.17 16.90
CA GLY A 302 1.91 6.91 17.12
C GLY A 302 0.95 7.78 16.29
N PRO A 303 -0.33 7.39 16.21
CA PRO A 303 -1.34 8.31 15.68
C PRO A 303 -1.29 9.59 16.54
N PRO A 304 -1.30 10.78 15.92
CA PRO A 304 -1.25 12.02 16.67
C PRO A 304 -2.36 12.00 17.72
N THR A 305 -1.98 12.33 18.95
CA THR A 305 -2.93 12.66 20.00
C THR A 305 -3.84 13.78 19.48
N MET A 306 -5.15 13.60 19.68
CA MET A 306 -6.21 14.49 19.19
C MET A 306 -5.97 15.96 19.50
#